data_AF-A0AAV9ZK28-F1
#
_entry.id   AF-A0AAV9ZK28-F1
#
_cell.length_a   1.000
_cell.length_b   1.000
_cell.length_c   1.000
_cell.angle_alpha   90.00
_cell.angle_beta   90.00
_cell.angle_gamma   90.00
#
_symmetry.space_group_name_H-M   'P 1'
#
loop_
_entity.id
_entity.type
_entity.pdbx_description
1 polymer ?
#
loop_
_entity_poly.entity_id
_entity_poly.type
_entity_poly.pdbx_seq_one_letter_code
_entity_poly.pdbx_strand_id
1 'polypeptide(L)'
;MTTVSVSSLVNFLNPSDQEFIARVAALRSPDVTATHPNPPHIPSPQSISEHFGRIVARWDPHPFTPQERQQIRLEGLRYLVIARQIEEVQRDIYPRQLPAEVRAQLVFARQSYMLRYFRLFRINDLPTEILGNIIRFVVWDSMKRPVDARLRITWTCHRWREIAIEDSTLSNAVWFRGSGPQLDRAWAWFERARSAPLDVRIDGEPEADDLDDEQVDTETAMTTVNLTSEPNMTDADMRQMLIRLFSKLATIRMLIVVVDDWKSALVVLELLGTFGPTSGVPM
;
A
#
# COMPACT_ATOMS: atom_id res chain seq x y z
N MET A 1 2.88 -18.73 32.13
CA MET A 1 3.38 -18.74 30.73
C MET A 1 4.89 -18.79 30.79
N THR A 2 5.50 -19.91 30.39
CA THR A 2 6.96 -20.05 30.31
C THR A 2 7.46 -19.27 29.09
N THR A 3 8.34 -18.28 29.32
CA THR A 3 8.98 -17.54 28.23
C THR A 3 10.01 -18.44 27.55
N VAL A 4 9.70 -18.92 26.34
CA VAL A 4 10.67 -19.65 25.53
C VAL A 4 11.73 -18.66 25.06
N SER A 5 13.00 -18.90 25.44
CA SER A 5 14.12 -18.06 25.00
C SER A 5 14.39 -18.28 23.52
N VAL A 6 14.61 -17.22 22.74
CA VAL A 6 14.99 -17.30 21.31
C VAL A 6 16.23 -18.18 21.11
N SER A 7 17.16 -18.17 22.07
CA SER A 7 18.36 -19.00 22.02
C SER A 7 18.05 -20.50 22.01
N SER A 8 16.99 -20.94 22.70
CA SER A 8 16.53 -22.34 22.67
C SER A 8 15.97 -22.75 21.30
N LEU A 9 15.50 -21.78 20.52
CA LEU A 9 14.94 -22.03 19.19
C LEU A 9 16.01 -22.21 18.11
N VAL A 10 17.27 -21.86 18.39
CA VAL A 10 18.41 -22.07 17.47
C VAL A 10 18.59 -23.56 17.15
N ASN A 11 18.26 -24.45 18.08
CA ASN A 11 18.34 -25.90 17.88
C ASN A 11 17.36 -26.42 16.80
N PHE A 12 16.34 -25.64 16.42
CA PHE A 12 15.42 -25.99 15.33
C PHE A 12 15.92 -25.56 13.95
N LEU A 13 17.00 -24.77 13.89
CA LEU A 13 17.61 -24.38 12.63
C LEU A 13 18.37 -25.57 12.03
N ASN A 14 18.52 -25.59 10.71
CA ASN A 14 19.38 -26.58 10.08
C ASN A 14 20.86 -26.28 10.38
N PRO A 15 21.79 -27.24 10.21
CA PRO A 15 23.20 -27.03 10.56
C PRO A 15 23.85 -25.83 9.86
N SER A 16 23.46 -25.54 8.62
CA SER A 16 24.01 -24.41 7.86
C SER A 16 23.60 -23.06 8.47
N ASP A 17 22.35 -22.92 8.88
CA ASP A 17 21.88 -21.72 9.56
C ASP A 17 22.48 -21.59 10.97
N GLN A 18 22.63 -22.69 11.70
CA GLN A 18 23.27 -22.68 13.02
C GLN A 18 24.72 -22.20 12.92
N GLU A 19 25.45 -22.70 11.93
CA GLU A 19 26.81 -22.25 11.65
C GLU A 19 26.85 -20.77 11.28
N PHE A 20 25.92 -20.31 10.43
CA PHE A 20 25.80 -18.90 10.09
C PHE A 20 25.53 -18.03 11.34
N ILE A 21 24.61 -18.43 12.21
CA ILE A 21 24.32 -17.70 13.45
C ILE A 21 25.51 -17.69 14.40
N ALA A 22 26.26 -18.79 14.50
CA ALA A 22 27.50 -18.83 15.28
C ALA A 22 28.53 -17.82 14.75
N ARG A 23 28.67 -17.69 13.42
CA ARG A 23 29.54 -16.69 12.79
C ARG A 23 29.06 -15.26 13.07
N VAL A 24 27.76 -15.01 12.99
CA VAL A 24 27.19 -13.69 13.33
C VAL A 24 27.44 -13.38 14.81
N ALA A 25 27.28 -14.34 15.72
CA ALA A 25 27.57 -14.17 17.13
C ALA A 25 29.06 -13.86 17.40
N ALA A 26 29.98 -14.43 16.63
CA ALA A 26 31.41 -14.15 16.74
C ALA A 26 31.75 -12.67 16.45
N LEU A 27 30.91 -11.95 15.69
CA LEU A 27 31.07 -10.51 15.48
C LEU A 27 31.02 -9.72 16.78
N ARG A 28 30.46 -10.22 17.88
CA ARG A 28 30.51 -9.55 19.19
C ARG A 28 31.94 -9.28 19.66
N SER A 29 32.90 -10.10 19.23
CA SER A 29 34.31 -9.86 19.53
C SER A 29 34.85 -8.71 18.67
N PRO A 30 35.61 -7.75 19.25
CA PRO A 30 36.20 -6.64 18.51
C PRO A 30 37.28 -7.10 17.53
N ASP A 31 37.95 -8.22 17.80
CA ASP A 31 39.11 -8.71 17.03
C ASP A 31 38.71 -9.44 15.74
N VAL A 32 37.42 -9.77 15.57
CA VAL A 32 36.93 -10.48 14.39
C VAL A 32 36.69 -9.47 13.28
N THR A 33 37.74 -9.20 12.49
CA THR A 33 37.59 -8.55 11.19
C THR A 33 37.00 -9.55 10.20
N ALA A 34 35.89 -9.19 9.56
CA ALA A 34 35.18 -10.03 8.60
C ALA A 34 35.98 -10.20 7.30
N THR A 35 37.09 -10.95 7.35
CA THR A 35 37.89 -11.35 6.20
C THR A 35 37.78 -12.86 6.06
N HIS A 36 36.64 -13.36 5.56
CA HIS A 36 36.52 -14.77 5.21
C HIS A 36 35.94 -14.97 3.79
N PRO A 37 36.47 -15.93 3.03
CA PRO A 37 36.46 -15.87 1.57
C PRO A 37 35.23 -16.44 0.87
N ASN A 38 34.16 -16.87 1.56
CA ASN A 38 32.92 -17.27 0.89
C ASN A 38 31.72 -17.30 1.86
N PRO A 39 30.82 -16.31 1.84
CA PRO A 39 29.56 -16.40 2.56
C PRO A 39 28.67 -17.50 1.95
N PRO A 40 27.91 -18.26 2.76
CA PRO A 40 26.88 -19.17 2.25
C PRO A 40 25.87 -18.36 1.42
N HIS A 41 25.73 -18.67 0.13
CA HIS A 41 24.84 -18.06 -0.88
C HIS A 41 23.84 -17.02 -0.34
N ILE A 42 24.30 -15.80 -0.08
CA ILE A 42 23.41 -14.69 0.25
C ILE A 42 22.91 -14.16 -1.09
N PRO A 43 21.60 -14.23 -1.38
CA PRO A 43 21.08 -13.68 -2.62
C PRO A 43 21.39 -12.19 -2.66
N SER A 44 21.92 -11.72 -3.80
CA SER A 44 22.08 -10.28 -4.03
C SER A 44 20.72 -9.56 -3.87
N PRO A 45 20.68 -8.25 -3.57
CA PRO A 45 19.40 -7.52 -3.47
C PRO A 45 18.48 -7.68 -4.70
N GLN A 46 19.06 -7.80 -5.91
CA GLN A 46 18.29 -8.12 -7.12
C GLN A 46 17.73 -9.55 -7.06
N SER A 47 18.55 -10.52 -6.67
CA SER A 47 18.13 -11.91 -6.49
C SER A 47 17.06 -12.07 -5.41
N ILE A 48 17.06 -11.20 -4.40
CA ILE A 48 16.01 -11.10 -3.38
C ILE A 48 14.69 -10.72 -4.08
N SER A 49 14.63 -9.59 -4.79
CA SER A 49 13.41 -9.16 -5.52
C SER A 49 12.90 -10.24 -6.48
N GLU A 50 13.77 -10.84 -7.28
CA GLU A 50 13.42 -11.95 -8.18
C GLU A 50 12.92 -13.19 -7.43
N HIS A 51 13.47 -13.47 -6.25
CA HIS A 51 12.99 -14.54 -5.40
C HIS A 51 11.59 -14.24 -4.86
N PHE A 52 11.32 -13.01 -4.42
CA PHE A 52 9.98 -12.57 -4.00
C PHE A 52 8.99 -12.66 -5.16
N GLY A 53 9.33 -12.11 -6.32
CA GLY A 53 8.51 -12.17 -7.54
C GLY A 53 8.18 -13.61 -7.90
N ARG A 54 9.17 -14.53 -7.87
CA ARG A 54 8.94 -15.96 -8.13
C ARG A 54 8.05 -16.63 -7.08
N ILE A 55 8.25 -16.34 -5.79
CA ILE A 55 7.45 -16.95 -4.71
C ILE A 55 6.00 -16.48 -4.79
N VAL A 56 5.78 -15.20 -5.09
CA VAL A 56 4.43 -14.61 -5.19
C VAL A 56 3.76 -15.04 -6.48
N ALA A 57 4.43 -14.94 -7.63
CA ALA A 57 3.85 -15.28 -8.94
C ALA A 57 3.53 -16.78 -9.09
N ARG A 58 4.27 -17.67 -8.40
CA ARG A 58 4.02 -19.12 -8.43
C ARG A 58 3.05 -19.58 -7.35
N TRP A 59 2.52 -18.68 -6.54
CA TRP A 59 1.62 -19.08 -5.47
C TRP A 59 0.24 -19.41 -6.06
N ASP A 60 -0.19 -20.65 -5.86
CA ASP A 60 -1.55 -21.10 -6.12
C ASP A 60 -2.40 -20.99 -4.84
N PRO A 61 -3.37 -20.06 -4.75
CA PRO A 61 -4.17 -19.88 -3.54
C PRO A 61 -5.10 -21.08 -3.29
N HIS A 62 -4.83 -21.85 -2.23
CA HIS A 62 -5.66 -22.97 -1.81
C HIS A 62 -5.74 -23.09 -0.28
N PRO A 63 -6.75 -23.79 0.28
CA PRO A 63 -6.79 -24.10 1.70
C PRO A 63 -5.64 -25.03 2.10
N PHE A 64 -4.76 -24.57 2.98
CA PHE A 64 -3.61 -25.37 3.42
C PHE A 64 -4.02 -26.58 4.27
N THR A 65 -3.47 -27.73 3.93
CA THR A 65 -3.49 -28.94 4.77
C THR A 65 -2.82 -28.67 6.13
N PRO A 66 -3.11 -29.47 7.17
CA PRO A 66 -2.42 -29.34 8.46
C PRO A 66 -0.88 -29.46 8.35
N GLN A 67 -0.40 -30.31 7.44
CA GLN A 67 1.03 -30.54 7.21
C GLN A 67 1.68 -29.32 6.56
N GLU A 68 1.09 -28.75 5.51
CA GLU A 68 1.58 -27.51 4.87
C GLU A 68 1.59 -26.35 5.86
N ARG A 69 0.52 -26.20 6.66
CA ARG A 69 0.50 -25.17 7.72
C ARG A 69 1.65 -25.34 8.69
N GLN A 70 1.94 -26.57 9.11
CA GLN A 70 3.05 -26.85 10.01
C GLN A 70 4.39 -26.55 9.34
N GLN A 71 4.56 -26.91 8.07
CA GLN A 71 5.78 -26.61 7.31
C GLN A 71 5.99 -25.09 7.19
N ILE A 72 4.97 -24.33 6.78
CA ILE A 72 5.08 -22.86 6.65
C ILE A 72 5.37 -22.23 8.01
N ARG A 73 4.82 -22.77 9.12
CA ARG A 73 5.14 -22.30 10.48
C ARG A 73 6.59 -22.56 10.84
N LEU A 74 7.10 -23.76 10.59
CA LEU A 74 8.49 -24.12 10.89
C LEU A 74 9.46 -23.28 10.04
N GLU A 75 9.18 -23.11 8.75
CA GLU A 75 9.99 -22.25 7.89
C GLU A 75 9.91 -20.77 8.30
N GLY A 76 8.72 -20.28 8.65
CA GLY A 76 8.53 -18.93 9.18
C GLY A 76 9.31 -18.73 10.47
N LEU A 77 9.24 -19.69 11.40
CA LEU A 77 9.97 -19.66 12.67
C LEU A 77 11.48 -19.64 12.44
N ARG A 78 11.99 -20.47 11.51
CA ARG A 78 13.40 -20.48 11.11
C ARG A 78 13.88 -19.07 10.72
N TYR A 79 13.18 -18.39 9.81
CA TYR A 79 13.57 -17.04 9.38
C TYR A 79 13.41 -15.99 10.49
N LEU A 80 12.38 -16.11 11.33
CA LEU A 80 12.19 -15.22 12.47
C LEU A 80 13.35 -15.34 13.47
N VAL A 81 13.78 -16.56 13.79
CA VAL A 81 14.92 -16.81 14.68
C VAL A 81 16.20 -16.23 14.10
N ILE A 82 16.47 -16.45 12.80
CA ILE A 82 17.64 -15.88 12.12
C ILE A 82 17.63 -14.34 12.23
N ALA A 83 16.52 -13.70 11.88
CA ALA A 83 16.40 -12.25 11.96
C ALA A 83 16.62 -11.72 13.38
N ARG A 84 16.02 -12.37 14.39
CA ARG A 84 16.19 -11.99 15.80
C ARG A 84 17.62 -12.12 16.29
N GLN A 85 18.30 -13.21 15.95
CA GLN A 85 19.70 -13.41 16.36
C GLN A 85 20.63 -12.36 15.75
N ILE A 86 20.41 -11.98 14.48
CA ILE A 86 21.18 -10.88 13.85
C ILE A 86 20.88 -9.53 14.54
N GLU A 87 19.61 -9.25 14.84
CA GLU A 87 19.20 -8.01 15.56
C GLU A 87 19.81 -7.91 16.96
N GLU A 88 19.88 -9.03 17.68
CA GLU A 88 20.53 -9.10 19.00
C GLU A 88 22.02 -8.74 18.89
N VAL A 89 22.74 -9.35 17.96
CA VAL A 89 24.15 -9.01 17.71
C VAL A 89 24.30 -7.55 17.29
N GLN A 90 23.44 -7.04 16.42
CA GLN A 90 23.47 -5.63 16.01
C GLN A 90 23.34 -4.68 17.20
N ARG A 91 22.47 -5.01 18.16
CA ARG A 91 22.30 -4.24 19.39
C ARG A 91 23.57 -4.27 20.26
N ASP A 92 24.20 -5.42 20.38
CA ASP A 92 25.39 -5.62 21.22
C ASP A 92 26.64 -4.93 20.66
N ILE A 93 26.74 -4.82 19.33
CA ILE A 93 27.92 -4.22 18.67
C ILE A 93 27.76 -2.72 18.39
N TYR A 94 26.60 -2.12 18.66
CA TYR A 94 26.36 -0.70 18.41
C TYR A 94 27.43 0.18 19.11
N PRO A 95 28.03 1.17 18.43
CA PRO A 95 27.64 1.77 17.15
C PRO A 95 28.25 1.13 15.88
N ARG A 96 28.99 0.02 15.98
CA ARG A 96 29.57 -0.66 14.82
C ARG A 96 28.46 -1.17 13.89
N GLN A 97 28.65 -0.98 12.58
CA GLN A 97 27.71 -1.48 11.58
C GLN A 97 27.91 -2.98 11.33
N LEU A 98 26.82 -3.69 11.04
CA LEU A 98 26.90 -5.07 10.56
C LEU A 98 27.61 -5.13 9.20
N PRO A 99 28.38 -6.20 8.92
CA PRO A 99 28.86 -6.48 7.58
C PRO A 99 27.71 -6.47 6.55
N ALA A 100 27.97 -5.99 5.34
CA ALA A 100 26.95 -5.83 4.30
C ALA A 100 26.19 -7.13 4.02
N GLU A 101 26.89 -8.26 4.04
CA GLU A 101 26.37 -9.62 3.92
C GLU A 101 25.35 -9.97 5.01
N VAL A 102 25.71 -9.76 6.29
CA VAL A 102 24.83 -10.05 7.43
C VAL A 102 23.59 -9.16 7.40
N ARG A 103 23.75 -7.91 6.98
CA ARG A 103 22.62 -6.99 6.76
C ARG A 103 21.70 -7.47 5.63
N ALA A 104 22.25 -7.94 4.51
CA ALA A 104 21.46 -8.51 3.43
C ALA A 104 20.69 -9.77 3.89
N GLN A 105 21.32 -10.62 4.69
CA GLN A 105 20.66 -11.79 5.27
C GLN A 105 19.54 -11.42 6.26
N LEU A 106 19.71 -10.36 7.06
CA LEU A 106 18.65 -9.85 7.92
C LEU A 106 17.42 -9.39 7.12
N VAL A 107 17.66 -8.64 6.03
CA VAL A 107 16.58 -8.19 5.13
C VAL A 107 15.88 -9.41 4.51
N PHE A 108 16.64 -10.36 3.97
CA PHE A 108 16.12 -11.58 3.37
C PHE A 108 15.28 -12.40 4.36
N ALA A 109 15.78 -12.58 5.59
CA ALA A 109 15.08 -13.33 6.63
C ALA A 109 13.77 -12.64 7.04
N ARG A 110 13.78 -11.32 7.26
CA ARG A 110 12.56 -10.55 7.58
C ARG A 110 11.51 -10.68 6.47
N GLN A 111 11.90 -10.47 5.22
CA GLN A 111 10.97 -10.55 4.11
C GLN A 111 10.45 -11.98 3.88
N SER A 112 11.32 -12.99 4.01
CA SER A 112 10.94 -14.41 3.92
C SER A 112 9.97 -14.84 5.01
N TYR A 113 10.15 -14.30 6.23
CA TYR A 113 9.20 -14.47 7.32
C TYR A 113 7.85 -13.80 6.99
N MET A 114 7.85 -12.53 6.56
CA MET A 114 6.63 -11.79 6.25
C MET A 114 5.78 -12.48 5.17
N LEU A 115 6.41 -12.96 4.08
CA LEU A 115 5.71 -13.70 3.04
C LEU A 115 5.02 -14.96 3.56
N ARG A 116 5.71 -15.73 4.41
CA ARG A 116 5.18 -16.97 4.97
C ARG A 116 4.11 -16.71 6.01
N TYR A 117 4.33 -15.70 6.85
CA TYR A 117 3.37 -15.28 7.85
C TYR A 117 2.04 -14.88 7.20
N PHE A 118 2.10 -14.08 6.13
CA PHE A 118 0.90 -13.68 5.38
C PHE A 118 0.08 -14.88 4.88
N ARG A 119 0.73 -15.95 4.41
CA ARG A 119 0.04 -17.18 3.97
C ARG A 119 -0.72 -17.87 5.09
N LEU A 120 -0.18 -17.85 6.30
CA LEU A 120 -0.79 -18.48 7.47
C LEU A 120 -1.83 -17.61 8.15
N PHE A 121 -1.69 -16.30 8.01
CA PHE A 121 -2.56 -15.35 8.67
C PHE A 121 -3.95 -15.41 8.03
N ARG A 122 -4.91 -15.94 8.80
CA ARG A 122 -6.31 -16.04 8.38
C ARG A 122 -6.96 -14.66 8.48
N ILE A 123 -6.57 -13.74 7.59
CA ILE A 123 -7.11 -12.36 7.57
C ILE A 123 -8.64 -12.36 7.44
N ASN A 124 -9.18 -13.35 6.72
CA ASN A 124 -10.62 -13.56 6.56
C ASN A 124 -11.29 -14.26 7.75
N ASP A 125 -10.59 -14.50 8.85
CA ASP A 125 -11.19 -14.93 10.13
C ASP A 125 -11.31 -13.78 11.13
N LEU A 126 -10.68 -12.63 10.85
CA LEU A 126 -10.75 -11.48 11.74
C LEU A 126 -12.20 -11.00 11.89
N PRO A 127 -12.57 -10.42 13.05
CA PRO A 127 -13.82 -9.68 13.19
C PRO A 127 -13.90 -8.57 12.13
N THR A 128 -15.12 -8.28 11.67
CA THR A 128 -15.36 -7.32 10.58
C THR A 128 -14.82 -5.93 10.94
N GLU A 129 -14.86 -5.54 12.21
CA GLU A 129 -14.36 -4.26 12.73
C GLU A 129 -12.84 -4.15 12.59
N ILE A 130 -12.12 -5.25 12.89
CA ILE A 130 -10.66 -5.30 12.78
C ILE A 130 -10.24 -5.28 11.31
N LEU A 131 -10.91 -6.08 10.47
CA LEU A 131 -10.65 -6.11 9.04
C LEU A 131 -10.97 -4.76 8.37
N GLY A 132 -12.08 -4.13 8.75
CA GLY A 132 -12.45 -2.78 8.30
C GLY A 132 -11.40 -1.73 8.67
N ASN A 133 -10.90 -1.76 9.91
CA ASN A 133 -9.81 -0.86 10.33
C ASN A 133 -8.52 -1.09 9.53
N ILE A 134 -8.13 -2.35 9.29
CA ILE A 134 -6.98 -2.67 8.44
C ILE A 134 -7.18 -2.10 7.02
N ILE A 135 -8.35 -2.30 6.44
CA ILE A 135 -8.70 -1.76 5.11
C ILE A 135 -8.58 -0.23 5.09
N ARG A 136 -9.09 0.48 6.11
CA ARG A 136 -8.93 1.94 6.24
C ARG A 136 -7.46 2.35 6.23
N PHE A 137 -6.62 1.70 7.01
CA PHE A 137 -5.19 1.99 7.04
C PHE A 137 -4.54 1.77 5.66
N VAL A 138 -4.85 0.67 4.97
CA VAL A 138 -4.30 0.40 3.63
C VAL A 138 -4.72 1.46 2.61
N VAL A 139 -5.98 1.89 2.65
CA VAL A 139 -6.50 2.92 1.73
C VAL A 139 -5.86 4.28 2.00
N TRP A 140 -5.74 4.68 3.27
CA TRP A 140 -5.23 6.00 3.64
C TRP A 140 -3.70 6.12 3.60
N ASP A 141 -2.97 5.01 3.77
CA ASP A 141 -1.51 4.98 3.63
C ASP A 141 -1.06 5.03 2.16
N SER A 142 -1.97 4.77 1.22
CA SER A 142 -1.71 4.91 -0.22
C SER A 142 -1.67 6.39 -0.63
N MET A 143 -0.58 7.08 -0.27
CA MET A 143 -0.44 8.53 -0.47
C MET A 143 -0.65 8.99 -1.91
N LYS A 144 -0.34 8.15 -2.91
CA LYS A 144 -0.47 8.51 -4.33
C LYS A 144 -1.76 8.02 -4.98
N ARG A 145 -2.30 6.87 -4.57
CA ARG A 145 -3.38 6.18 -5.32
C ARG A 145 -4.44 5.56 -4.39
N PRO A 146 -5.09 6.35 -3.51
CA PRO A 146 -6.13 5.83 -2.61
C PRO A 146 -7.33 5.27 -3.39
N VAL A 147 -7.60 5.81 -4.57
CA VAL A 147 -8.55 5.32 -5.58
C VAL A 147 -8.23 3.86 -5.97
N ASP A 148 -7.00 3.58 -6.39
CA ASP A 148 -6.60 2.25 -6.84
C ASP A 148 -6.54 1.26 -5.68
N ALA A 149 -6.06 1.69 -4.51
CA ALA A 149 -6.05 0.87 -3.31
C ALA A 149 -7.47 0.36 -2.98
N ARG A 150 -8.47 1.24 -3.04
CA ARG A 150 -9.89 0.88 -2.84
C ARG A 150 -10.36 -0.13 -3.88
N LEU A 151 -10.08 0.10 -5.15
CA LEU A 151 -10.47 -0.83 -6.23
C LEU A 151 -9.85 -2.21 -6.00
N ARG A 152 -8.55 -2.29 -5.74
CA ARG A 152 -7.84 -3.55 -5.46
C ARG A 152 -8.43 -4.29 -4.26
N ILE A 153 -8.77 -3.57 -3.19
CA ILE A 153 -9.43 -4.16 -2.01
C ILE A 153 -10.80 -4.74 -2.38
N THR A 154 -11.63 -3.98 -3.10
CA THR A 154 -12.96 -4.47 -3.53
C THR A 154 -12.92 -5.64 -4.51
N TRP A 155 -11.75 -5.91 -5.13
CA TRP A 155 -11.54 -7.02 -6.05
C TRP A 155 -10.85 -8.22 -5.41
N THR A 156 -10.42 -8.12 -4.15
CA THR A 156 -9.69 -9.19 -3.47
C THR A 156 -10.58 -10.41 -3.18
N CYS A 157 -11.71 -10.22 -2.51
CA CYS A 157 -12.72 -11.26 -2.29
C CYS A 157 -14.09 -10.64 -1.95
N HIS A 158 -15.14 -11.47 -1.88
CA HIS A 158 -16.50 -11.02 -1.56
C HIS A 158 -16.58 -10.30 -0.20
N ARG A 159 -15.99 -10.89 0.84
CA ARG A 159 -16.00 -10.33 2.20
C ARG A 159 -15.35 -8.95 2.27
N TRP A 160 -14.22 -8.77 1.58
CA TRP A 160 -13.52 -7.47 1.57
C TRP A 160 -14.32 -6.42 0.81
N ARG A 161 -14.99 -6.83 -0.28
CA ARG A 161 -15.89 -5.97 -1.04
C ARG A 161 -17.07 -5.50 -0.18
N GLU A 162 -17.73 -6.40 0.55
CA GLU A 162 -18.84 -6.05 1.44
C GLU A 162 -18.39 -5.02 2.48
N ILE A 163 -17.32 -5.33 3.21
CA ILE A 163 -16.78 -4.43 4.24
C ILE A 163 -16.42 -3.06 3.64
N ALA A 164 -15.75 -3.06 2.48
CA ALA A 164 -15.30 -1.83 1.85
C ALA A 164 -16.46 -0.98 1.27
N ILE A 165 -17.54 -1.60 0.81
CA ILE A 165 -18.72 -0.90 0.27
C ILE A 165 -19.62 -0.39 1.39
N GLU A 166 -19.74 -1.14 2.49
CA GLU A 166 -20.55 -0.75 3.65
C GLU A 166 -19.92 0.41 4.43
N ASP A 167 -18.59 0.50 4.43
CA ASP A 167 -17.87 1.55 5.11
C ASP A 167 -17.82 2.84 4.28
N SER A 168 -18.79 3.72 4.55
CA SER A 168 -18.88 5.05 3.94
C SER A 168 -17.60 5.90 4.10
N THR A 169 -16.80 5.68 5.15
CA THR A 169 -15.57 6.46 5.38
C THR A 169 -14.47 6.15 4.37
N LEU A 170 -14.52 4.98 3.71
CA LEU A 170 -13.61 4.66 2.61
C LEU A 170 -13.98 5.37 1.31
N SER A 171 -15.19 5.93 1.22
CA SER A 171 -15.66 6.67 0.05
C SER A 171 -15.60 8.19 0.28
N ASN A 172 -14.96 8.67 1.35
CA ASN A 172 -14.91 10.10 1.70
C ASN A 172 -14.11 10.95 0.71
N ALA A 173 -13.01 10.42 0.18
CA ALA A 173 -12.18 11.10 -0.82
C ALA A 173 -12.68 10.75 -2.23
N VAL A 174 -13.29 11.72 -2.91
CA VAL A 174 -13.86 11.55 -4.26
C VAL A 174 -13.14 12.45 -5.24
N TRP A 175 -12.68 11.87 -6.34
CA TRP A 175 -11.98 12.58 -7.40
C TRP A 175 -12.78 12.54 -8.69
N PHE A 176 -13.23 13.71 -9.12
CA PHE A 176 -13.88 13.92 -10.40
C PHE A 176 -12.81 14.30 -11.43
N ARG A 177 -12.65 13.45 -12.44
CA ARG A 177 -11.62 13.55 -13.47
C ARG A 177 -12.15 13.12 -14.82
N GLY A 178 -11.66 13.79 -15.86
CA GLY A 178 -11.87 13.44 -17.24
C GLY A 178 -13.35 13.25 -17.58
N SER A 179 -13.61 12.36 -18.54
CA SER A 179 -14.96 12.02 -18.98
C SER A 179 -15.25 10.51 -18.83
N GLY A 180 -16.50 10.13 -19.10
CA GLY A 180 -16.89 8.72 -19.23
C GLY A 180 -16.70 7.87 -17.96
N PRO A 181 -16.04 6.68 -18.04
CA PRO A 181 -16.02 5.70 -16.94
C PRO A 181 -15.39 6.18 -15.64
N GLN A 182 -14.46 7.14 -15.70
CA GLN A 182 -13.83 7.72 -14.52
C GLN A 182 -14.82 8.58 -13.74
N LEU A 183 -15.60 9.38 -14.46
CA LEU A 183 -16.65 10.22 -13.90
C LEU A 183 -17.77 9.37 -13.28
N ASP A 184 -18.19 8.30 -13.94
CA ASP A 184 -19.18 7.35 -13.40
C ASP A 184 -18.70 6.71 -12.09
N ARG A 185 -17.41 6.36 -12.01
CA ARG A 185 -16.79 5.83 -10.80
C ARG A 185 -16.78 6.86 -9.66
N ALA A 186 -16.44 8.11 -9.97
CA ALA A 186 -16.46 9.20 -9.00
C ALA A 186 -17.87 9.39 -8.41
N TRP A 187 -18.90 9.38 -9.27
CA TRP A 187 -20.29 9.43 -8.82
C TRP A 187 -20.68 8.23 -7.96
N ALA A 188 -20.27 7.02 -8.33
CA ALA A 188 -20.55 5.84 -7.52
C ALA A 188 -19.97 5.95 -6.10
N TRP A 189 -18.79 6.55 -5.94
CA TRP A 189 -18.21 6.81 -4.62
C TRP A 189 -18.90 7.94 -3.87
N PHE A 190 -19.24 9.01 -4.57
CA PHE A 190 -20.02 10.10 -3.99
C PHE A 190 -21.35 9.61 -3.40
N GLU A 191 -22.05 8.69 -4.07
CA GLU A 191 -23.27 8.09 -3.53
C GLU A 191 -22.98 7.17 -2.33
N ARG A 192 -21.93 6.33 -2.42
CA ARG A 192 -21.53 5.41 -1.33
C ARG A 192 -21.07 6.09 -0.06
N ALA A 193 -20.51 7.30 -0.15
CA ALA A 193 -20.14 8.08 1.01
C ALA A 193 -21.33 8.43 1.92
N ARG A 194 -22.57 8.35 1.42
CA ARG A 194 -23.81 8.64 2.19
C ARG A 194 -23.69 10.01 2.89
N SER A 195 -23.65 10.02 4.22
CA SER A 195 -23.52 11.19 5.09
C SER A 195 -22.12 11.36 5.70
N ALA A 196 -21.12 10.56 5.28
CA ALA A 196 -19.75 10.73 5.73
C ALA A 196 -19.18 12.08 5.26
N PRO A 197 -18.27 12.70 6.04
CA PRO A 197 -17.55 13.88 5.58
C PRO A 197 -16.83 13.61 4.26
N LEU A 198 -16.96 14.52 3.30
CA LEU A 198 -16.42 14.38 1.94
C LEU A 198 -15.23 15.32 1.73
N ASP A 199 -14.18 14.80 1.11
CA ASP A 199 -13.11 15.57 0.49
C ASP A 199 -13.24 15.38 -1.02
N VAL A 200 -13.69 16.43 -1.70
CA VAL A 200 -13.98 16.41 -3.13
C VAL A 200 -12.88 17.14 -3.88
N ARG A 201 -12.33 16.49 -4.91
CA ARG A 201 -11.41 17.10 -5.86
C ARG A 201 -11.98 17.03 -7.26
N ILE A 202 -11.93 18.15 -7.97
CA ILE A 202 -12.30 18.27 -9.37
C ILE A 202 -11.06 18.73 -10.12
N ASP A 203 -10.57 17.91 -11.06
CA ASP A 203 -9.46 18.28 -11.93
C ASP A 203 -9.95 18.32 -13.39
N GLY A 204 -9.69 19.43 -14.07
CA GLY A 204 -10.00 19.62 -15.49
C GLY A 204 -8.97 18.98 -16.43
N GLU A 205 -7.72 18.85 -16.00
CA GLU A 205 -6.66 18.24 -16.82
C GLU A 205 -6.70 16.71 -16.72
N PRO A 206 -6.61 15.98 -17.85
CA PRO A 206 -6.17 14.60 -17.79
C PRO A 206 -4.76 14.64 -17.19
N GLU A 207 -4.58 13.99 -16.03
CA GLU A 207 -3.22 13.67 -15.58
C GLU A 207 -2.54 13.05 -16.79
N ALA A 208 -1.40 13.61 -17.21
CA ALA A 208 -0.48 12.85 -18.04
C ALA A 208 -0.17 11.63 -17.19
N ASP A 209 -0.91 10.55 -17.43
CA ASP A 209 -0.91 9.32 -16.63
C ASP A 209 0.53 9.09 -16.25
N ASP A 210 0.80 9.00 -14.95
CA ASP A 210 2.07 8.62 -14.35
C ASP A 210 2.80 7.66 -15.30
N LEU A 211 3.59 8.20 -16.23
CA LEU A 211 4.55 7.44 -16.99
C LEU A 211 5.49 7.05 -15.88
N ASP A 212 5.29 5.83 -15.39
CA ASP A 212 6.06 5.25 -14.30
C ASP A 212 7.52 5.66 -14.52
N ASP A 213 8.24 5.99 -13.46
CA ASP A 213 9.64 6.46 -13.46
C ASP A 213 10.65 5.55 -14.23
N GLU A 214 10.20 4.60 -15.05
CA GLU A 214 10.93 4.21 -16.26
C GLU A 214 11.19 5.46 -17.09
N GLN A 215 12.46 5.88 -17.08
CA GLN A 215 13.05 6.83 -18.03
C GLN A 215 12.73 6.40 -19.48
N VAL A 216 11.54 6.71 -19.96
CA VAL A 216 11.24 6.67 -21.37
C VAL A 216 11.88 7.93 -21.93
N ASP A 217 12.91 7.74 -22.76
CA ASP A 217 13.64 8.81 -23.43
C ASP A 217 12.65 9.86 -24.00
N THR A 218 12.73 11.06 -23.43
CA THR A 218 11.79 12.19 -23.52
C THR A 218 11.43 12.66 -24.94
N GLU A 219 12.06 12.12 -25.98
CA GLU A 219 11.87 12.54 -27.37
C GLU A 219 10.67 11.86 -28.06
N THR A 220 10.26 10.67 -27.63
CA THR A 220 9.20 9.92 -28.34
C THR A 220 7.79 10.18 -27.80
N ALA A 221 7.65 10.55 -26.52
CA ALA A 221 6.35 10.76 -25.87
C ALA A 221 5.61 12.04 -26.32
N MET A 222 6.29 12.99 -26.97
CA MET A 222 5.71 14.29 -27.32
C MET A 222 4.86 14.28 -28.61
N THR A 223 4.91 13.20 -29.42
CA THR A 223 4.25 13.18 -30.75
C THR A 223 2.96 12.35 -30.79
N THR A 224 2.73 11.43 -29.84
CA THR A 224 1.57 10.50 -29.88
C THR A 224 0.37 10.92 -29.03
N VAL A 225 0.44 11.99 -28.24
CA VAL A 225 -0.64 12.39 -27.30
C VAL A 225 -1.78 13.18 -27.99
N ASN A 226 -1.63 13.64 -29.23
CA ASN A 226 -2.58 14.58 -29.85
C ASN A 226 -3.78 13.96 -30.60
N LEU A 227 -4.00 12.64 -30.57
CA LEU A 227 -5.04 12.00 -31.41
C LEU A 227 -6.28 11.49 -30.67
N THR A 228 -6.30 11.51 -29.34
CA THR A 228 -7.47 11.12 -28.54
C THR A 228 -7.68 12.05 -27.36
N SER A 229 -7.51 13.37 -27.56
CA SER A 229 -7.89 14.37 -26.56
C SER A 229 -9.40 14.27 -26.37
N GLU A 230 -9.81 13.50 -25.35
CA GLU A 230 -11.18 13.54 -24.85
C GLU A 230 -11.54 15.00 -24.59
N PRO A 231 -12.76 15.43 -24.94
CA PRO A 231 -13.14 16.82 -24.76
C PRO A 231 -12.98 17.21 -23.29
N ASN A 232 -12.19 18.26 -23.04
CA ASN A 232 -12.08 18.87 -21.73
C ASN A 232 -13.50 19.17 -21.19
N MET A 233 -13.68 18.99 -19.89
CA MET A 233 -14.95 19.22 -19.21
C MET A 233 -15.47 20.62 -19.51
N THR A 234 -16.65 20.73 -20.12
CA THR A 234 -17.21 22.03 -20.52
C THR A 234 -17.75 22.80 -19.32
N ASP A 235 -17.88 24.13 -19.44
CA ASP A 235 -18.51 24.98 -18.41
C ASP A 235 -19.90 24.47 -17.99
N ALA A 236 -20.66 23.91 -18.94
CA ALA A 236 -21.99 23.36 -18.69
C ALA A 236 -21.92 22.06 -17.87
N ASP A 237 -20.96 21.19 -18.17
CA ASP A 237 -20.72 19.95 -17.43
C ASP A 237 -20.25 20.26 -16.01
N MET A 238 -19.32 21.20 -15.86
CA MET A 238 -18.84 21.67 -14.56
C MET A 238 -19.98 22.25 -13.72
N ARG A 239 -20.86 23.07 -14.33
CA ARG A 239 -22.05 23.61 -13.66
C ARG A 239 -22.98 22.49 -13.19
N GLN A 240 -23.31 21.52 -14.05
CA GLN A 240 -24.17 20.39 -13.65
C GLN A 240 -23.55 19.55 -12.53
N MET A 241 -22.25 19.26 -12.63
CA MET A 241 -21.52 18.52 -11.63
C MET A 241 -21.55 19.24 -10.27
N LEU A 242 -21.24 20.54 -10.24
CA LEU A 242 -21.25 21.32 -9.01
C LEU A 242 -22.64 21.40 -8.38
N ILE A 243 -23.70 21.60 -9.18
CA ILE A 243 -25.09 21.55 -8.70
C ILE A 243 -25.39 20.21 -8.02
N ARG A 244 -24.98 19.10 -8.63
CA ARG A 244 -25.17 17.77 -8.05
C ARG A 244 -24.33 17.57 -6.78
N LEU A 245 -23.08 18.02 -6.76
CA LEU A 245 -22.21 17.96 -5.58
C LEU A 245 -22.80 18.74 -4.40
N PHE A 246 -23.36 19.91 -4.66
CA PHE A 246 -23.94 20.77 -3.64
C PHE A 246 -25.22 20.23 -3.01
N SER A 247 -25.82 19.16 -3.55
CA SER A 247 -26.83 18.38 -2.82
C SER A 247 -26.30 17.80 -1.49
N LYS A 248 -24.97 17.65 -1.35
CA LYS A 248 -24.29 17.21 -0.13
C LYS A 248 -23.34 18.28 0.42
N LEU A 249 -23.57 19.56 0.15
CA LEU A 249 -22.66 20.64 0.59
C LEU A 249 -22.37 20.59 2.10
N ALA A 250 -23.37 20.23 2.92
CA ALA A 250 -23.22 20.12 4.37
C ALA A 250 -22.24 19.02 4.84
N THR A 251 -21.94 18.02 4.01
CA THR A 251 -20.95 16.98 4.34
C THR A 251 -19.60 17.23 3.67
N ILE A 252 -19.51 18.15 2.69
CA ILE A 252 -18.24 18.48 2.02
C ILE A 252 -17.39 19.32 2.96
N ARG A 253 -16.29 18.73 3.45
CA ARG A 253 -15.30 19.38 4.31
C ARG A 253 -14.24 20.13 3.51
N MET A 254 -13.85 19.56 2.38
CA MET A 254 -12.84 20.11 1.50
C MET A 254 -13.32 20.00 0.06
N LEU A 255 -13.27 21.11 -0.68
CA LEU A 255 -13.52 21.16 -2.11
C LEU A 255 -12.30 21.79 -2.79
N ILE A 256 -11.59 21.00 -3.58
CA ILE A 256 -10.48 21.47 -4.41
C ILE A 256 -10.97 21.44 -5.85
N VAL A 257 -10.90 22.58 -6.54
CA VAL A 257 -11.24 22.70 -7.95
C VAL A 257 -10.04 23.24 -8.69
N VAL A 258 -9.53 22.47 -9.65
CA VAL A 258 -8.44 22.86 -10.55
C VAL A 258 -9.05 23.08 -11.93
N VAL A 259 -8.90 24.29 -12.45
CA VAL A 259 -9.46 24.74 -13.74
C VAL A 259 -8.41 25.49 -14.52
N ASP A 260 -8.43 25.33 -15.84
CA ASP A 260 -7.37 25.86 -16.72
C ASP A 260 -7.70 27.25 -17.27
N ASP A 261 -8.97 27.67 -17.14
CA ASP A 261 -9.46 28.91 -17.70
C ASP A 261 -10.32 29.71 -16.71
N TRP A 262 -10.39 31.02 -16.96
CA TRP A 262 -11.10 31.95 -16.09
C TRP A 262 -12.63 31.80 -16.15
N LYS A 263 -13.20 31.31 -17.25
CA LYS A 263 -14.67 31.14 -17.35
C LYS A 263 -15.12 30.02 -16.44
N SER A 264 -14.43 28.88 -16.47
CA SER A 264 -14.63 27.78 -15.52
C SER A 264 -14.52 28.24 -14.07
N ALA A 265 -13.50 29.04 -13.75
CA ALA A 265 -13.32 29.61 -12.42
C ALA A 265 -14.50 30.52 -12.00
N LEU A 266 -14.99 31.37 -12.90
CA LEU A 266 -16.14 32.23 -12.63
C LEU A 266 -17.43 31.42 -12.40
N VAL A 267 -17.64 30.32 -13.12
CA VAL A 267 -18.78 29.40 -12.89
C VAL A 267 -18.73 28.81 -11.48
N VAL A 268 -17.55 28.36 -11.04
CA VAL A 268 -17.35 27.83 -9.68
C VAL A 268 -17.66 28.90 -8.63
N LEU A 269 -17.14 30.12 -8.80
CA LEU A 269 -17.36 31.23 -7.87
C LEU A 269 -18.83 31.68 -7.83
N GLU A 270 -19.50 31.76 -8.98
CA GLU A 270 -20.93 32.09 -9.07
C GLU A 270 -21.79 31.08 -8.30
N LEU A 271 -21.53 29.78 -8.48
CA LEU A 271 -22.26 28.73 -7.78
C LEU A 271 -21.93 28.73 -6.28
N LEU A 272 -20.66 28.91 -5.90
CA LEU A 272 -20.29 29.05 -4.49
C LEU A 272 -20.93 30.28 -3.84
N GLY A 273 -21.10 31.39 -4.57
CA GLY A 273 -21.84 32.56 -4.09
C GLY A 273 -23.35 32.29 -3.94
N THR A 274 -23.91 31.48 -4.83
CA THR A 274 -25.34 31.13 -4.83
C THR A 274 -25.69 30.14 -3.72
N PHE A 275 -24.87 29.11 -3.52
CA PHE A 275 -25.07 28.05 -2.52
C PHE A 275 -24.34 28.32 -1.20
N GLY A 276 -23.48 29.33 -1.16
CA GLY A 276 -22.83 29.84 0.04
C GLY A 276 -23.84 30.41 1.05
N PRO A 277 -23.38 30.85 2.23
CA PRO A 277 -24.21 31.04 3.43
C PRO A 277 -25.23 32.16 3.28
N THR A 278 -26.36 31.82 2.66
CA THR A 278 -27.68 32.46 2.83
C THR A 278 -28.61 31.57 3.66
N SER A 279 -28.19 30.35 3.99
CA SER A 279 -28.81 29.49 5.00
C SER A 279 -28.32 29.93 6.38
N GLY A 280 -29.16 30.64 7.13
CA GLY A 280 -28.89 31.18 8.48
C GLY A 280 -28.57 30.13 9.54
N VAL A 281 -27.47 29.39 9.39
CA VAL A 281 -26.83 28.62 10.45
C VAL A 281 -26.05 29.65 11.28
N PRO A 282 -26.48 29.94 12.53
CA PRO A 282 -25.64 30.75 13.42
C PRO A 282 -24.35 29.97 13.67
N MET A 283 -23.21 30.58 13.35
CA MET A 283 -21.90 30.08 13.78
C MET A 283 -21.79 30.11 15.31
#